data_AF-A0A7C2SG90-F1
#
_entry.id   AF-A0A7C2SG90-F1
#
_cell.length_a   1.000
_cell.length_b   1.000
_cell.length_c   1.000
_cell.angle_alpha   90.00
_cell.angle_beta   90.00
_cell.angle_gamma   90.00
#
_symmetry.space_group_name_H-M   'P 1'
#
loop_
_entity.id
_entity.type
_entity.pdbx_description
1 polymer ?
#
loop_
_entity_poly.entity_id
_entity_poly.type
_entity_poly.pdbx_seq_one_letter_code
_entity_poly.pdbx_strand_id
1 'polypeptide(L)' 'LAPSARAATVRITDRGTRVLDGPYAESKEQLGGYFLIDVPDFEAALSWAARCPSASHGAVEVRPLWRDATAAPR' A
#
# COMPACT_ATOMS: atom_id res chain seq x y z
N LEU A 1 3.26 2.84 -10.23
CA LEU A 1 1.85 3.15 -10.55
C LEU A 1 1.82 4.35 -11.48
N ALA A 2 0.71 4.56 -12.19
CA ALA A 2 0.50 5.82 -12.92
C ALA A 2 0.43 7.01 -11.95
N PRO A 3 0.62 8.27 -12.41
CA PRO A 3 0.49 9.44 -11.56
C PRO A 3 -0.86 9.50 -10.83
N SER A 4 -0.86 9.92 -9.57
CA SER A 4 -2.06 9.97 -8.73
C SER A 4 -3.15 10.89 -9.26
N ALA A 5 -2.80 11.88 -10.08
CA ALA A 5 -3.76 12.71 -10.81
C ALA A 5 -4.67 11.93 -11.77
N ARG A 6 -4.32 10.68 -12.11
CA ARG A 6 -5.15 9.76 -12.91
C ARG A 6 -5.91 8.74 -12.05
N ALA A 7 -5.83 8.83 -10.73
CA ALA A 7 -6.59 7.96 -9.84
C ALA A 7 -8.06 8.40 -9.76
N ALA A 8 -8.91 7.51 -9.27
CA ALA A 8 -10.25 7.83 -8.81
C ALA A 8 -10.49 7.18 -7.45
N THR A 9 -11.18 7.88 -6.57
CA THR A 9 -11.49 7.45 -5.21
C THR A 9 -12.97 7.12 -5.10
N VAL A 10 -13.28 5.91 -4.65
CA VAL A 10 -14.66 5.45 -4.41
C VAL A 10 -14.96 5.51 -2.92
N ARG A 11 -16.10 6.09 -2.54
CA ARG A 11 -16.61 6.11 -1.16
C ARG A 11 -18.04 5.61 -1.12
N ILE A 12 -18.28 4.58 -0.31
CA ILE A 12 -19.62 4.04 -0.05
C ILE A 12 -20.14 4.69 1.23
N THR A 13 -21.35 5.25 1.17
CA THR A 13 -22.06 5.78 2.34
C THR A 13 -23.48 5.20 2.40
N ASP A 14 -24.19 5.49 3.50
CA ASP A 14 -25.63 5.25 3.66
C ASP A 14 -26.49 5.78 2.49
N ARG A 15 -26.06 6.89 1.88
CA ARG A 15 -26.68 7.54 0.73
C ARG A 15 -26.22 7.01 -0.63
N GLY A 16 -25.44 5.92 -0.65
CA GLY A 16 -24.96 5.26 -1.87
C GLY A 16 -23.47 5.44 -2.17
N THR A 17 -23.07 5.13 -3.41
CA THR A 17 -21.68 5.15 -3.85
C THR A 17 -21.34 6.49 -4.51
N ARG A 18 -20.22 7.10 -4.09
CA ARG A 18 -19.64 8.30 -4.69
C ARG A 18 -18.28 7.98 -5.30
N VAL A 19 -17.99 8.57 -6.45
CA VAL A 19 -16.69 8.51 -7.12
C VAL A 19 -16.15 9.93 -7.24
N LEU A 20 -14.90 10.12 -6.86
CA LEU A 20 -14.18 11.40 -6.92
C LEU A 20 -12.93 11.20 -7.76
N ASP A 21 -12.61 12.17 -8.62
CA ASP A 21 -11.36 12.16 -9.36
C ASP A 21 -10.18 12.45 -8.40
N GLY A 22 -9.04 11.82 -8.66
CA GLY A 22 -7.82 11.97 -7.86
C GLY A 22 -7.65 10.93 -6.74
N PRO A 23 -6.52 11.03 -6.00
CA PRO A 23 -6.18 10.10 -4.93
C PRO A 23 -7.06 10.27 -3.71
N TYR A 24 -7.09 9.25 -2.84
CA TYR A 24 -7.88 9.28 -1.61
C TYR A 24 -7.45 10.41 -0.64
N ALA A 25 -6.14 10.60 -0.51
CA ALA A 25 -5.57 11.65 0.32
C ALA A 25 -4.68 12.55 -0.55
N GLU A 26 -4.86 13.85 -0.40
CA GLU A 26 -3.89 14.83 -0.90
C GLU A 26 -2.70 14.87 0.06
N SER A 27 -1.53 14.48 -0.43
CA SER A 27 -0.29 14.39 0.34
C SER A 27 0.88 14.88 -0.47
N LYS A 28 1.90 15.42 0.21
CA LYS A 28 3.15 15.82 -0.45
C LYS A 28 3.87 14.61 -1.06
N GLU A 29 3.76 13.45 -0.43
CA GLU A 29 4.32 12.18 -0.89
C GLU A 29 3.22 11.25 -1.36
N GLN A 30 3.32 10.76 -2.59
CA GLN A 30 2.28 9.94 -3.23
C GLN A 30 2.65 8.46 -3.19
N LEU A 31 1.66 7.57 -3.04
CA LEU A 31 1.87 6.13 -3.11
C LEU A 31 2.25 5.71 -4.53
N GLY A 32 3.53 5.39 -4.75
CA GLY A 32 4.06 5.02 -6.06
C GLY A 32 3.80 3.56 -6.46
N GLY A 33 3.46 2.69 -5.51
CA GLY A 33 3.26 1.26 -5.70
C GLY A 33 3.33 0.51 -4.38
N TYR A 34 3.08 -0.79 -4.41
CA TYR A 34 3.26 -1.67 -3.26
C TYR A 34 3.74 -3.05 -3.72
N PHE A 35 4.36 -3.77 -2.80
CA PHE A 35 4.73 -5.18 -2.97
C PHE A 35 4.08 -5.97 -1.84
N LEU A 36 3.65 -7.20 -2.14
CA LEU A 36 3.27 -8.17 -1.13
C LEU A 36 4.32 -9.29 -1.15
N ILE A 37 4.94 -9.54 0.00
CA ILE A 37 5.98 -10.56 0.16
C ILE A 37 5.61 -11.50 1.31
N ASP A 38 5.94 -12.78 1.13
CA ASP A 38 5.82 -13.81 2.17
C ASP A 38 7.24 -14.14 2.63
N VAL A 39 7.55 -13.77 3.87
CA VAL A 39 8.89 -13.84 4.47
C VAL A 39 8.77 -14.32 5.91
N PRO A 40 9.82 -14.96 6.46
CA PRO A 40 9.71 -15.62 7.77
C PRO A 40 9.43 -14.67 8.93
N ASP A 41 9.89 -13.42 8.86
CA ASP A 41 9.75 -12.43 9.91
C ASP A 41 9.82 -10.99 9.36
N PHE A 42 9.61 -10.03 10.27
CA PHE A 42 9.62 -8.61 9.95
C PHE A 42 11.01 -8.09 9.54
N GLU A 43 12.08 -8.62 10.11
CA GLU A 43 13.46 -8.23 9.78
C GLU A 43 13.81 -8.63 8.34
N ALA A 44 13.38 -9.82 7.91
CA ALA A 44 13.46 -10.23 6.52
C ALA A 44 12.69 -9.26 5.61
N ALA A 45 11.49 -8.82 6.01
CA ALA A 45 10.72 -7.84 5.25
C ALA A 45 11.44 -6.49 5.11
N LEU A 46 12.06 -6.00 6.20
CA LEU A 46 12.88 -4.79 6.20
C LEU A 46 14.10 -4.94 5.28
N SER A 47 14.79 -6.08 5.34
CA SER A 47 15.93 -6.38 4.44
C SER A 47 15.53 -6.35 2.98
N TRP A 48 14.34 -6.87 2.65
CA TRP A 48 13.80 -6.78 1.30
C TRP A 48 13.42 -5.36 0.89
N ALA A 49 12.78 -4.59 1.77
CA ALA A 49 12.44 -3.20 1.51
C ALA A 49 13.67 -2.34 1.22
N ALA A 50 14.78 -2.57 1.94
CA ALA A 50 16.05 -1.86 1.74
C ALA A 50 16.69 -2.12 0.35
N ARG A 51 16.30 -3.18 -0.35
CA ARG A 51 16.78 -3.49 -1.71
C ARG A 51 15.97 -2.79 -2.80
N CYS A 52 14.83 -2.19 -2.46
CA CYS A 52 13.98 -1.51 -3.44
C CYS A 52 14.66 -0.21 -3.92
N PRO A 53 14.92 -0.04 -5.23
CA PRO A 53 15.53 1.20 -5.75
C PRO A 53 14.71 2.47 -5.44
N SER A 54 13.39 2.34 -5.23
CA SER A 54 12.54 3.47 -4.84
C SER A 54 12.83 3.96 -3.42
N ALA A 55 13.41 3.14 -2.54
CA ALA A 55 13.78 3.54 -1.18
C ALA A 55 14.87 4.62 -1.16
N SER A 56 15.70 4.74 -2.22
CA SER A 56 16.69 5.81 -2.33
C SER A 56 16.13 7.12 -2.88
N HIS A 57 14.90 7.12 -3.40
CA HIS A 57 14.25 8.29 -4.03
C HIS A 57 13.05 8.80 -3.22
N GLY A 58 12.74 8.14 -2.10
CA GLY A 58 11.58 8.39 -1.26
C GLY A 58 11.64 7.46 -0.06
N ALA A 59 10.56 6.71 0.19
CA ALA A 59 10.51 5.74 1.27
C ALA A 59 9.76 4.46 0.85
N VAL A 60 10.02 3.37 1.58
CA VAL A 60 9.22 2.14 1.53
C VAL A 60 8.70 1.87 2.94
N GLU A 61 7.39 1.98 3.12
CA GLU A 61 6.71 1.63 4.37
C GLU A 61 6.50 0.10 4.42
N VAL A 62 7.02 -0.56 5.46
CA VAL A 62 6.82 -1.99 5.68
C VAL A 62 5.70 -2.21 6.68
N ARG A 63 4.64 -2.89 6.25
CA ARG A 63 3.46 -3.17 7.07
C ARG A 63 3.12 -4.65 7.07
N PRO A 64 3.06 -5.29 8.25
CA PRO A 64 2.50 -6.63 8.37
C PRO A 64 1.03 -6.63 7.93
N LEU A 65 0.62 -7.68 7.24
CA LEU A 65 -0.81 -7.95 7.08
C LEU A 65 -1.39 -8.43 8.41
N TRP A 66 -2.67 -8.17 8.62
CA TRP A 66 -3.40 -8.85 9.68
C TRP A 66 -3.33 -10.35 9.42
N ARG A 67 -3.01 -11.13 10.46
CA ARG A 67 -3.11 -12.57 10.36
C ARG A 67 -4.57 -12.90 10.05
N ASP A 68 -4.80 -13.62 8.96
CA ASP A 68 -6.11 -14.16 8.68
C ASP A 68 -6.54 -15.02 9.87
N ALA A 69 -7.70 -14.73 10.47
CA ALA A 69 -8.26 -15.59 11.51
C ALA A 69 -8.67 -16.98 10.96
N THR A 70 -8.67 -17.14 9.63
CA THR A 70 -9.07 -18.35 8.89
C THR A 70 -7.94 -19.03 8.12
N ALA A 71 -6.74 -18.46 8.10
CA ALA A 71 -5.60 -19.13 7.48
C ALA A 71 -5.12 -20.21 8.46
N ALA A 72 -5.37 -21.47 8.12
CA ALA A 72 -4.83 -22.60 8.85
C ALA A 72 -3.29 -22.44 8.99
N PRO A 73 -2.70 -22.75 10.16
CA PRO A 73 -1.26 -22.69 10.32
C PRO A 73 -0.61 -23.61 9.29
N ARG A 74 0.40 -23.08 8.57
CA ARG A 74 1.28 -23.88 7.71
C ARG A 74 2.06 -24.89 8.54
#